data_AF-A0A352JT37-F1
#
_entry.id   AF-A0A352JT37-F1
#
_cell.length_a   1.000
_cell.length_b   1.000
_cell.length_c   1.000
_cell.angle_alpha   90.00
_cell.angle_beta   90.00
_cell.angle_gamma   90.00
#
_symmetry.space_group_name_H-M   'P 1'
#
loop_
_entity.id
_entity.type
_entity.pdbx_description
1 polymer ?
#
loop_
_entity_poly.entity_id
_entity_poly.type
_entity_poly.pdbx_seq_one_letter_code
_entity_poly.pdbx_strand_id
1 'polypeptide(L)' 'MTKQTFIQNLPGLWEKVILTIQKEGEQAEFASRIEDIRQGSYVLEMPIRQNGKISLIKGDNVVVTYNKADSIYTFKASIL' A
#
# COMPACT_ATOMS: atom_id res chain seq x y z
N MET A 1 1.89 27.24 -17.90
CA MET A 1 2.64 27.25 -16.62
C MET A 1 2.60 25.84 -16.06
N THR A 2 3.69 25.10 -16.18
CA THR A 2 3.77 23.71 -15.71
C THR A 2 4.32 23.74 -14.29
N LYS A 3 3.51 23.36 -13.30
CA LYS A 3 3.93 23.32 -11.90
C LYS A 3 4.80 22.07 -11.71
N GLN A 4 6.11 22.23 -11.86
CA GLN A 4 7.08 21.18 -11.62
C GLN A 4 7.27 21.04 -10.10
N THR A 5 6.57 20.09 -9.50
CA THR A 5 6.75 19.76 -8.09
C THR A 5 8.02 18.92 -7.97
N PHE A 6 9.10 19.54 -7.49
CA PHE A 6 10.32 18.83 -7.13
C PHE A 6 10.05 18.05 -5.84
N ILE A 7 9.85 16.73 -5.96
CA ILE A 7 9.92 15.85 -4.79
C ILE A 7 11.42 15.75 -4.48
N GLN A 8 11.86 16.45 -3.43
CA GLN A 8 13.20 16.24 -2.90
C GLN A 8 13.32 14.77 -2.50
N ASN A 9 14.25 14.06 -3.14
CA ASN A 9 14.71 12.75 -2.71
C ASN A 9 15.32 12.90 -1.31
N LEU A 10 14.46 12.78 -0.30
CA LEU A 10 14.88 12.63 1.09
C LEU A 10 15.53 11.24 1.20
N PRO A 11 16.82 11.15 1.53
CA PRO A 11 17.46 9.87 1.77
C PRO A 11 16.81 9.25 3.00
N GLY A 12 16.03 8.19 2.80
CA GLY A 12 15.45 7.38 3.89
C GLY A 12 13.94 7.48 4.14
N LEU A 13 13.13 8.03 3.22
CA LEU A 13 11.66 7.87 3.31
C LEU A 13 11.25 6.48 2.83
N TRP A 14 11.13 5.55 3.79
CA TRP A 14 10.53 4.23 3.66
C TRP A 14 9.24 4.26 2.80
N GLU A 15 9.17 3.42 1.78
CA GLU A 15 8.11 3.40 0.77
C GLU A 15 6.73 3.12 1.41
N LYS A 16 5.89 4.15 1.52
CA LYS A 16 4.53 4.02 2.05
C LYS A 16 3.71 3.09 1.15
N VAL A 17 3.08 2.08 1.75
CA VAL A 17 2.14 1.18 1.08
C VAL A 17 0.73 1.50 1.55
N ILE A 18 -0.21 1.58 0.61
CA ILE A 18 -1.64 1.63 0.87
C ILE A 18 -2.26 0.32 0.40
N LEU A 19 -2.99 -0.34 1.30
CA LEU A 19 -3.84 -1.48 0.99
C LEU A 19 -5.28 -1.00 0.97
N THR A 20 -5.96 -1.20 -0.15
CA THR A 20 -7.39 -0.89 -0.30
C THR A 20 -8.16 -2.19 -0.43
N ILE A 21 -9.21 -2.35 0.38
CA ILE A 21 -10.12 -3.49 0.33
C ILE A 21 -11.54 -3.00 0.10
N GLN A 22 -12.29 -3.75 -0.70
CA GLN A 22 -13.72 -3.53 -0.90
C GLN A 22 -14.47 -4.84 -0.62
N LYS A 23 -15.44 -4.79 0.30
CA LYS A 23 -16.27 -5.93 0.69
C LYS A 23 -17.69 -5.45 0.96
N GLU A 24 -18.67 -6.17 0.42
CA GLU A 24 -20.10 -5.92 0.71
C GLU A 24 -20.55 -4.47 0.49
N GLY A 25 -19.93 -3.79 -0.49
CA GLY A 25 -20.23 -2.37 -0.79
C GLY A 25 -19.51 -1.35 0.10
N GLU A 26 -18.79 -1.79 1.13
CA GLU A 26 -17.91 -0.94 1.95
C GLU A 26 -16.47 -0.95 1.41
N GLN A 27 -15.73 0.14 1.65
CA GLN A 27 -14.30 0.26 1.38
C GLN A 27 -13.54 0.57 2.67
N ALA A 28 -12.33 0.01 2.80
CA ALA A 28 -11.38 0.39 3.84
C ALA A 28 -9.96 0.49 3.27
N GLU A 29 -9.16 1.34 3.90
CA GLU A 29 -7.77 1.58 3.56
C GLU A 29 -6.88 1.40 4.78
N PHE A 30 -5.71 0.82 4.54
CA PHE A 30 -4.69 0.56 5.54
C PHE A 30 -3.36 1.08 5.02
N ALA A 31 -2.62 1.78 5.89
CA ALA A 31 -1.27 2.19 5.61
C ALA A 31 -0.30 1.18 6.22
N SER A 32 0.73 0.82 5.45
CA SER A 32 1.80 -0.08 5.88
C SER A 32 3.10 0.33 5.15
N ARG A 33 4.12 -0.52 5.24
CA ARG A 33 5.43 -0.39 4.61
C ARG A 33 5.93 -1.76 4.18
N ILE A 34 6.71 -1.81 3.10
CA ILE A 34 7.39 -3.04 2.68
C ILE A 34 8.61 -3.25 3.59
N GLU A 35 8.64 -4.36 4.31
CA GLU A 35 9.82 -4.81 5.07
C GLU A 35 10.75 -5.65 4.20
N ASP A 36 10.17 -6.52 3.36
CA ASP A 36 10.93 -7.47 2.54
C ASP A 36 10.14 -7.84 1.27
N ILE A 37 10.85 -8.18 0.20
CA ILE A 37 10.27 -8.69 -1.06
C ILE A 37 10.87 -10.06 -1.32
N ARG A 38 10.03 -11.07 -1.20
CA ARG A 38 10.40 -12.46 -1.45
C ARG A 38 9.82 -12.91 -2.79
N GLN A 39 10.29 -14.05 -3.28
CA GLN A 39 9.83 -14.59 -4.54
C GLN A 39 8.31 -14.89 -4.49
N GLY A 40 7.51 -13.98 -5.07
CA GLY A 40 6.06 -14.08 -5.15
C GLY A 40 5.28 -13.49 -3.97
N SER A 41 5.93 -12.83 -2.99
CA SER A 41 5.24 -12.24 -1.85
C SER A 41 5.93 -10.99 -1.29
N TYR A 42 5.14 -10.06 -0.77
CA TYR A 42 5.61 -8.89 -0.04
C TYR A 42 5.41 -9.11 1.46
N VAL A 43 6.45 -8.87 2.25
CA VAL A 43 6.34 -8.80 3.71
C VAL A 43 6.12 -7.35 4.06
N LEU A 44 5.06 -7.09 4.81
CA LEU A 44 4.64 -5.75 5.19
C LEU A 44 4.68 -5.61 6.71
N GLU A 45 5.02 -4.41 7.20
CA GLU A 45 4.75 -4.03 8.60
C GLU A 45 3.25 -4.23 8.90
N MET A 46 2.90 -4.45 10.17
CA MET A 46 1.49 -4.58 10.57
C MET A 46 0.67 -3.36 10.09
N PRO A 47 -0.31 -3.54 9.18
CA PRO A 47 -1.02 -2.40 8.60
C PRO A 47 -1.88 -1.67 9.61
N ILE A 48 -1.86 -0.34 9.55
CA ILE A 48 -2.67 0.55 10.38
C ILE A 48 -3.84 1.06 9.55
N ARG A 49 -5.06 0.78 10.02
CA ARG A 49 -6.30 1.29 9.42
C ARG A 49 -6.28 2.81 9.32
N GLN A 50 -6.52 3.34 8.13
CA GLN A 50 -6.67 4.77 7.86
C GLN A 50 -8.14 5.17 7.78
N ASN A 51 -8.99 4.32 7.20
CA ASN A 51 -10.43 4.56 7.07
C ASN A 51 -11.23 3.24 7.01
N GLY A 52 -12.56 3.37 6.97
CA GLY A 52 -13.48 2.23 6.84
C GLY A 52 -13.56 1.35 8.09
N LYS A 53 -14.49 0.39 8.09
CA LYS A 53 -14.74 -0.52 9.23
C LYS A 53 -14.35 -1.98 8.97
N ILE A 54 -14.14 -2.36 7.70
CA ILE A 54 -13.74 -3.70 7.29
C ILE A 54 -12.43 -4.11 7.95
N SER A 55 -12.34 -5.29 8.57
CA SER A 55 -11.06 -5.84 9.04
C SER A 55 -10.30 -6.55 7.90
N LEU A 56 -8.97 -6.42 7.90
CA LEU A 56 -8.10 -7.25 7.07
C LEU A 56 -7.96 -8.63 7.72
N ILE A 57 -8.27 -9.67 6.95
CA ILE A 57 -8.09 -11.06 7.36
C ILE A 57 -7.37 -11.85 6.27
N LYS A 58 -6.78 -12.99 6.65
CA LYS A 58 -6.17 -13.93 5.71
C LYS A 58 -7.16 -14.34 4.62
N GLY A 59 -6.69 -14.39 3.38
CA GLY A 59 -7.48 -14.68 2.17
C GLY A 59 -8.12 -13.46 1.53
N ASP A 60 -8.05 -12.28 2.16
CA ASP A 60 -8.61 -11.07 1.60
C ASP A 60 -7.86 -10.61 0.35
N ASN A 61 -8.61 -10.26 -0.69
CA ASN A 61 -8.05 -9.61 -1.86
C ASN A 61 -8.01 -8.09 -1.63
N VAL A 62 -6.83 -7.52 -1.80
CA VAL A 62 -6.56 -6.10 -1.66
C VAL A 62 -5.94 -5.55 -2.93
N VAL A 63 -6.17 -4.26 -3.18
CA VAL A 63 -5.37 -3.48 -4.12
C VAL A 63 -4.25 -2.83 -3.33
N VAL A 64 -3.01 -3.14 -3.71
CA VAL A 64 -1.80 -2.57 -3.11
C VAL A 64 -1.33 -1.43 -3.98
N THR A 65 -1.08 -0.26 -3.38
CA THR A 65 -0.46 0.89 -4.04
C THR A 65 0.76 1.34 -3.26
N TYR A 66 1.90 1.49 -3.91
CA TYR A 66 3.10 2.04 -3.27
C TYR A 66 3.95 2.83 -4.27
N ASN A 67 4.76 3.75 -3.73
CA ASN A 67 5.63 4.62 -4.53
C ASN A 67 7.08 4.19 -4.38
N LYS A 68 7.79 4.07 -5.51
CA LYS A 68 9.22 3.74 -5.56
C LYS A 68 9.88 4.45 -6.72
N ALA A 69 10.97 5.17 -6.44
CA ALA A 69 11.79 5.88 -7.43
C ALA A 69 10.93 6.66 -8.45
N ASP A 70 10.09 7.58 -7.94
CA ASP A 70 9.18 8.42 -8.73
C ASP A 70 8.09 7.71 -9.53
N SER A 71 7.91 6.39 -9.32
CA SER A 71 6.87 5.59 -9.95
C SER A 71 5.83 5.11 -8.94
N ILE A 72 4.58 5.01 -9.36
CA ILE A 72 3.48 4.44 -8.58
C ILE A 72 3.20 3.03 -9.10
N TYR A 73 3.25 2.05 -8.21
CA TYR A 73 2.93 0.67 -8.52
C TYR A 73 1.58 0.31 -7.91
N THR A 74 0.69 -0.25 -8.71
CA THR A 74 -0.63 -0.71 -8.26
C THR A 74 -0.90 -2.12 -8.77
N PHE A 75 -1.25 -3.04 -7.87
CA PHE A 75 -1.52 -4.43 -8.20
C PHE A 75 -2.50 -5.07 -7.20
N LYS A 76 -3.12 -6.18 -7.60
CA LYS A 76 -3.97 -6.98 -6.70
C LYS A 76 -3.13 -8.03 -5.99
N ALA A 77 -3.37 -8.22 -4.70
CA ALA A 77 -2.73 -9.24 -3.88
C ALA A 77 -3.73 -9.87 -2.92
N SER A 78 -3.40 -11.05 -2.42
CA SER A 78 -4.16 -11.70 -1.35
C SER A 78 -3.37 -11.64 -0.04
N ILE A 79 -4.03 -11.36 1.08
CA ILE A 79 -3.42 -11.43 2.41
C ILE A 79 -3.15 -12.91 2.74
N LEU A 80 -1.89 -13.23 3.04
CA LEU A 80 -1.42 -14.61 3.31
C LEU A 80 -1.63 -15.05 4.76
#